data_AF-A0A7K2QIL2-F1
#
_entry.id   AF-A0A7K2QIL2-F1
#
_cell.length_a   1.000
_cell.length_b   1.000
_cell.length_c   1.000
_cell.angle_alpha   90.00
_cell.angle_beta   90.00
_cell.angle_gamma   90.00
#
_symmetry.space_group_name_H-M   'P 1'
#
loop_
_entity.id
_entity.type
_entity.pdbx_description
1 polymer ?
#
loop_
_entity_poly.entity_id
_entity_poly.type
_entity_poly.pdbx_seq_one_letter_code
_entity_poly.pdbx_strand_id
1 'polypeptide(L)'
;MRGFFVHGYNQLPERQTYTDEDIEGLGLLFVIDLLDDDTGEVRQQTYIRLHVPTGLRQFTLKQAVGFAAARAEARWARTPEEKPVLALFEALLKPALSILVYLCCDNRDVVEPPVVKPTRKKRKRPVQRDRDPFFVEVGWRVGPRLHAARRAAGRVTEGDGVPSGVQRAPHQRAGHFHRYWTGRKRTQEVTMFVEPHWVNFHLLPEDVDPITTVVPVDPQRHDPLRRRGLRSRTGKLSKALTYAA
;
A
#
# COMPACT_ATOMS: atom_id res chain seq x y z
N MET A 1 -1.93 -16.24 -4.35
CA MET A 1 -1.48 -15.52 -3.13
C MET A 1 -2.71 -15.14 -2.33
N ARG A 2 -2.76 -15.51 -1.05
CA ARG A 2 -3.92 -15.25 -0.18
C ARG A 2 -3.80 -13.94 0.60
N GLY A 3 -2.57 -13.58 0.98
CA GLY A 3 -2.27 -12.37 1.74
C GLY A 3 -0.79 -12.31 2.10
N PHE A 4 -0.42 -11.31 2.89
CA PHE A 4 0.93 -11.16 3.42
C PHE A 4 0.92 -10.50 4.79
N PHE A 5 1.92 -10.84 5.61
CA PHE A 5 2.21 -10.16 6.86
C PHE A 5 3.39 -9.22 6.67
N VAL A 6 3.39 -8.14 7.45
CA VAL A 6 4.45 -7.14 7.47
C VAL A 6 5.13 -7.21 8.83
N HIS A 7 6.45 -7.31 8.85
CA HIS A 7 7.22 -7.33 10.09
C HIS A 7 8.50 -6.51 9.97
N GLY A 8 9.01 -6.03 11.10
CA GLY A 8 10.37 -5.53 11.17
C GLY A 8 11.36 -6.69 11.20
N TYR A 9 12.56 -6.49 10.66
CA TYR A 9 13.67 -7.40 10.88
C TYR A 9 14.96 -6.64 11.24
N ASN A 10 15.76 -7.26 12.09
CA ASN A 10 17.18 -6.97 12.26
C ASN A 10 17.99 -8.06 11.58
N GLN A 11 19.27 -7.83 11.30
CA GLN A 11 20.17 -8.66 10.46
C GLN A 11 20.18 -10.18 10.73
N LEU A 12 19.58 -10.65 11.83
CA LEU A 12 19.38 -12.06 12.13
C LEU A 12 17.94 -12.48 11.76
N PRO A 13 17.75 -13.34 10.75
CA PRO A 13 16.43 -13.81 10.30
C PRO A 13 15.56 -14.46 11.37
N GLU A 14 16.17 -14.88 12.48
CA GLU A 14 15.55 -15.58 13.60
C GLU A 14 14.89 -14.63 14.63
N ARG A 15 15.21 -13.33 14.60
CA ARG A 15 14.60 -12.34 15.51
C ARG A 15 13.65 -11.41 14.75
N GLN A 16 12.36 -11.71 14.87
CA GLN A 16 11.29 -10.77 14.50
C GLN A 16 11.22 -9.67 15.57
N THR A 17 11.41 -8.41 15.16
CA THR A 17 11.23 -7.24 16.03
C THR A 17 10.00 -6.47 15.58
N TYR A 18 9.13 -6.14 16.55
CA TYR A 18 7.89 -5.40 16.32
C TYR A 18 7.95 -3.96 16.86
N THR A 19 9.14 -3.49 17.23
CA THR A 19 9.38 -2.17 17.82
C THR A 19 10.24 -1.32 16.90
N ASP A 20 9.74 -0.14 16.52
CA ASP A 20 10.31 0.78 15.53
C ASP A 20 11.80 1.17 15.72
N GLU A 21 12.33 1.07 16.95
CA GLU A 21 13.69 1.52 17.29
C GLU A 21 14.78 0.57 16.81
N ASP A 22 14.44 -0.70 16.60
CA ASP A 22 15.36 -1.79 16.27
C ASP A 22 14.90 -2.48 14.96
N ILE A 23 14.54 -1.72 13.93
CA ILE A 23 14.14 -2.27 12.64
C ILE A 23 15.06 -1.70 11.56
N GLU A 24 15.91 -2.54 10.99
CA GLU A 24 16.78 -2.18 9.87
C GLU A 24 16.06 -2.26 8.52
N GLY A 25 14.99 -3.06 8.44
CA GLY A 25 14.31 -3.38 7.20
C GLY A 25 12.86 -3.83 7.38
N LEU A 26 12.09 -3.74 6.30
CA LEU A 26 10.73 -4.29 6.25
C LEU A 26 10.76 -5.70 5.64
N GLY A 27 10.23 -6.68 6.37
CA GLY A 27 9.99 -8.04 5.91
C GLY A 27 8.53 -8.24 5.53
N LEU A 28 8.30 -8.98 4.45
CA LEU A 28 7.00 -9.39 3.96
C LEU A 28 6.93 -10.91 3.94
N LEU A 29 6.00 -11.49 4.70
CA LEU A 29 5.73 -12.92 4.74
C LEU A 29 4.46 -13.22 3.95
N PHE A 30 4.60 -13.71 2.73
CA PHE A 30 3.50 -14.05 1.84
C PHE A 30 2.93 -15.43 2.16
N VAL A 31 1.61 -15.54 2.15
CA VAL A 31 0.87 -16.82 2.24
C VAL A 31 0.42 -17.22 0.85
N ILE A 32 0.89 -18.37 0.38
CA ILE A 32 0.64 -18.87 -0.98
C ILE A 32 -0.05 -20.22 -0.89
N ASP A 33 -1.24 -20.29 -1.48
CA ASP A 33 -1.93 -21.55 -1.72
C ASP A 33 -1.29 -22.24 -2.93
N LEU A 34 -0.89 -23.50 -2.74
CA LEU A 34 -0.48 -24.43 -3.78
C LEU A 34 -1.73 -25.18 -4.22
N LEU A 35 -2.14 -24.94 -5.46
CA LEU A 35 -3.32 -25.55 -6.04
C LEU A 35 -2.96 -26.91 -6.64
N ASP A 36 -3.93 -27.82 -6.60
CA ASP A 36 -3.92 -29.04 -7.39
C ASP A 36 -4.25 -28.68 -8.85
N ASP A 37 -3.44 -29.15 -9.79
CA ASP A 37 -3.53 -28.71 -11.19
C ASP A 37 -4.80 -29.22 -11.90
N ASP A 38 -5.35 -30.35 -11.46
CA ASP A 38 -6.53 -30.98 -12.07
C ASP A 38 -7.84 -30.42 -11.52
N THR A 39 -7.89 -30.20 -10.21
CA THR A 39 -9.11 -29.78 -9.49
C THR A 39 -9.17 -28.27 -9.22
N GLY A 40 -8.03 -27.59 -9.22
CA GLY A 40 -7.90 -26.20 -8.79
C GLY A 40 -8.08 -26.00 -7.29
N GLU A 41 -8.22 -27.07 -6.50
CA GLU A 41 -8.39 -27.02 -5.06
C GLU A 41 -7.07 -26.72 -4.33
N VAL A 42 -7.15 -26.11 -3.15
CA VAL A 42 -5.96 -25.82 -2.34
C VAL A 42 -5.43 -27.11 -1.72
N ARG A 43 -4.32 -27.61 -2.25
CA ARG A 43 -3.64 -28.81 -1.74
C ARG A 43 -2.78 -28.53 -0.52
N GLN A 44 -2.05 -27.40 -0.53
CA GLN A 44 -1.13 -27.04 0.54
C GLN A 44 -0.94 -25.53 0.63
N GLN A 45 -0.50 -25.03 1.79
CA GLN A 45 -0.01 -23.66 1.94
C GLN A 45 1.50 -23.62 2.14
N THR A 46 2.12 -22.64 1.50
CA THR A 46 3.54 -22.32 1.68
C THR A 46 3.73 -20.84 2.00
N TYR A 47 4.87 -20.53 2.60
CA TYR A 47 5.22 -19.18 3.02
C TYR A 47 6.48 -18.73 2.30
N ILE A 48 6.43 -17.50 1.76
CA ILE A 48 7.59 -16.88 1.12
C ILE A 48 7.93 -15.61 1.89
N ARG A 49 9.14 -15.53 2.41
CA ARG A 49 9.66 -14.33 3.08
C ARG A 49 10.48 -13.52 2.09
N LEU A 50 10.07 -12.27 1.85
CA LEU A 50 10.82 -11.30 1.05
C LEU A 50 11.15 -10.07 1.90
N HIS A 51 12.29 -9.46 1.62
CA HIS A 51 12.72 -8.24 2.31
C HIS A 51 12.67 -7.05 1.36
N VAL A 52 12.28 -5.88 1.87
CA VAL A 52 12.21 -4.62 1.11
C VAL A 52 13.23 -3.64 1.67
N PRO A 53 13.99 -2.92 0.82
CA PRO A 53 15.00 -1.98 1.28
C PRO A 53 14.35 -0.70 1.82
N THR A 54 14.30 -0.54 3.14
CA THR A 54 13.79 0.69 3.80
C THR A 54 14.87 1.72 4.11
N GLY A 55 16.14 1.33 4.10
CA GLY A 55 17.27 2.25 4.30
C GLY A 55 17.53 3.18 3.10
N LEU A 56 16.90 2.94 1.96
CA LEU A 56 17.01 3.77 0.77
C LEU A 56 15.92 4.85 0.77
N ARG A 57 16.31 6.09 0.48
CA ARG A 57 15.35 7.20 0.31
C ARG A 57 14.31 6.91 -0.79
N GLN A 58 14.73 6.22 -1.84
CA GLN A 58 13.89 5.81 -2.97
C GLN A 58 14.45 4.53 -3.58
N PHE A 59 13.57 3.67 -4.08
CA PHE A 59 13.93 2.49 -4.85
C PHE A 59 12.86 2.18 -5.89
N THR A 60 13.26 1.53 -6.98
CA THR A 60 12.37 0.99 -8.00
C THR A 60 11.89 -0.42 -7.64
N LEU A 61 10.79 -0.89 -8.24
CA LEU A 61 10.35 -2.27 -8.06
C LEU A 61 11.44 -3.28 -8.43
N LYS A 62 12.19 -3.03 -9.52
CA LYS A 62 13.33 -3.86 -9.93
C LYS A 62 14.42 -3.93 -8.85
N GLN A 63 14.73 -2.81 -8.21
CA GLN A 63 15.69 -2.78 -7.10
C GLN A 63 15.17 -3.54 -5.87
N ALA A 64 13.87 -3.45 -5.56
CA ALA A 64 13.26 -4.24 -4.49
C ALA A 64 13.30 -5.74 -4.79
N VAL A 65 13.00 -6.14 -6.02
CA VAL A 65 13.09 -7.55 -6.47
C VAL A 65 14.53 -8.06 -6.36
N GLY A 66 15.52 -7.30 -6.85
CA GLY A 66 16.92 -7.66 -6.74
C GLY A 66 17.40 -7.76 -5.27
N PHE A 67 16.95 -6.83 -4.42
CA PHE A 67 17.25 -6.88 -2.99
C PHE A 67 16.64 -8.09 -2.30
N ALA A 68 15.39 -8.42 -2.63
CA ALA A 68 14.70 -9.61 -2.10
C ALA A 68 15.37 -10.90 -2.60
N ALA A 69 15.76 -10.97 -3.87
CA ALA A 69 16.51 -12.11 -4.44
C ALA A 69 17.84 -12.34 -3.74
N ALA A 70 18.60 -11.27 -3.47
CA ALA A 70 19.87 -11.35 -2.75
C ALA A 70 19.74 -11.78 -1.27
N ARG A 71 18.53 -11.70 -0.70
CA ARG A 71 18.27 -11.98 0.73
C ARG A 71 17.32 -13.15 0.98
N ALA A 72 16.76 -13.75 -0.07
CA ALA A 72 15.88 -14.90 0.09
C ALA A 72 16.66 -16.02 0.78
N GLU A 73 16.25 -16.39 2.00
CA GLU A 73 16.87 -17.48 2.76
C GLU A 73 16.82 -18.77 1.93
N ALA A 74 17.98 -19.17 1.43
CA ALA A 74 18.35 -20.45 0.84
C ALA A 74 17.22 -21.49 0.64
N ARG A 75 16.62 -21.50 -0.57
CA ARG A 75 16.24 -22.73 -1.29
C ARG A 75 16.17 -22.54 -2.81
N TRP A 76 15.80 -21.35 -3.28
CA TRP A 76 15.64 -21.05 -4.72
C TRP A 76 16.89 -20.53 -5.43
N ALA A 77 17.97 -20.25 -4.69
CA ALA A 77 19.30 -20.00 -5.27
C ALA A 77 19.89 -21.25 -5.97
N ARG A 78 19.22 -22.41 -5.85
CA ARG A 78 19.59 -23.66 -6.51
C ARG A 78 18.75 -23.96 -7.76
N THR A 79 17.77 -23.12 -8.09
CA THR A 79 17.03 -23.23 -9.35
C THR A 79 17.96 -22.74 -10.47
N PRO A 80 18.21 -23.53 -11.53
CA PRO A 80 19.10 -23.11 -12.62
C PRO A 80 18.61 -21.86 -13.36
N GLU A 81 17.31 -21.57 -13.28
CA GLU A 81 16.66 -20.48 -13.98
C GLU A 81 16.32 -19.32 -13.03
N GLU A 82 17.07 -18.23 -13.14
CA GLU A 82 16.89 -17.02 -12.35
C GLU A 82 15.60 -16.25 -12.74
N LYS A 83 15.24 -16.27 -14.03
CA LYS A 83 14.13 -15.44 -14.57
C LYS A 83 12.75 -15.76 -13.96
N PRO A 84 12.31 -17.03 -13.83
CA PRO A 84 11.01 -17.34 -13.25
C PRO A 84 10.90 -16.92 -11.78
N VAL A 85 12.00 -17.02 -11.02
CA VAL A 85 12.05 -16.61 -9.60
C VAL A 85 11.89 -15.09 -9.48
N LEU A 86 12.61 -14.33 -10.30
CA LEU A 86 12.48 -12.86 -10.31
C LEU A 86 11.06 -12.42 -10.72
N ALA A 87 10.46 -13.10 -11.70
CA ALA A 87 9.08 -12.84 -12.11
C ALA A 87 8.08 -13.12 -10.98
N LEU A 88 8.25 -14.23 -10.25
CA LEU A 88 7.45 -14.55 -9.06
C LEU A 88 7.60 -13.46 -7.99
N PHE A 89 8.83 -13.01 -7.72
CA PHE A 89 9.08 -11.98 -6.71
C PHE A 89 8.46 -10.64 -7.11
N GLU A 90 8.54 -10.27 -8.38
CA GLU A 90 7.87 -9.09 -8.90
C GLU A 90 6.35 -9.21 -8.75
N ALA A 91 5.77 -10.36 -9.08
CA ALA A 91 4.34 -10.62 -8.97
C ALA A 91 3.82 -10.56 -7.52
N LEU A 92 4.66 -10.90 -6.53
CA LEU A 92 4.33 -10.80 -5.11
C LEU A 92 4.55 -9.39 -4.56
N LEU A 93 5.70 -8.77 -4.86
CA LEU A 93 6.07 -7.46 -4.34
C LEU A 93 5.23 -6.33 -4.92
N LYS A 94 4.88 -6.37 -6.20
CA LYS A 94 4.11 -5.31 -6.86
C LYS A 94 2.77 -5.02 -6.15
N PRO A 95 1.88 -6.01 -5.90
CA PRO A 95 0.64 -5.76 -5.17
C PRO A 95 0.89 -5.41 -3.70
N ALA A 96 1.84 -6.05 -3.02
CA ALA A 96 2.14 -5.77 -1.61
C ALA A 96 2.62 -4.33 -1.40
N LEU A 97 3.60 -3.87 -2.20
CA LEU A 97 4.08 -2.49 -2.16
C LEU A 97 2.98 -1.50 -2.52
N SER A 98 2.10 -1.83 -3.47
CA SER A 98 0.95 -0.99 -3.80
C SER A 98 0.01 -0.81 -2.60
N ILE A 99 -0.30 -1.90 -1.88
CA ILE A 99 -1.12 -1.86 -0.67
C ILE A 99 -0.42 -1.06 0.44
N LEU A 100 0.88 -1.27 0.66
CA LEU A 100 1.64 -0.52 1.66
C LEU A 100 1.69 0.97 1.37
N VAL A 101 1.93 1.36 0.12
CA VAL A 101 1.90 2.76 -0.31
C VAL A 101 0.50 3.34 -0.12
N TYR A 102 -0.54 2.60 -0.49
CA TYR A 102 -1.93 3.00 -0.26
C TYR A 102 -2.22 3.25 1.22
N LEU A 103 -1.82 2.34 2.11
CA LEU A 103 -1.97 2.50 3.56
C LEU A 103 -1.17 3.69 4.09
N CYS A 104 -0.12 4.13 3.41
CA CYS A 104 0.66 5.31 3.79
C CYS A 104 0.07 6.64 3.26
N CYS A 105 -0.80 6.60 2.25
CA CYS A 105 -1.40 7.79 1.63
C CYS A 105 -2.31 8.55 2.61
N ASP A 106 -2.32 9.87 2.50
CA ASP A 106 -3.14 10.74 3.36
C ASP A 106 -4.65 10.66 3.06
N ASN A 107 -5.02 10.21 1.88
CA ASN A 107 -6.40 10.05 1.43
C ASN A 107 -6.80 8.57 1.30
N ARG A 108 -6.18 7.69 2.07
CA ARG A 108 -6.53 6.26 2.12
C ARG A 108 -7.96 6.09 2.63
N ASP A 109 -8.70 5.16 2.04
CA ASP A 109 -10.04 4.76 2.47
C ASP A 109 -9.91 3.59 3.46
N VAL A 110 -9.65 3.93 4.72
CA VAL A 110 -9.36 2.96 5.79
C VAL A 110 -10.19 3.33 7.01
N VAL A 111 -10.84 2.36 7.64
CA VAL A 111 -11.45 2.57 8.96
C VAL A 111 -10.33 2.70 9.98
N GLU A 112 -10.16 3.89 10.57
CA GLU A 112 -9.04 4.10 11.48
C GLU A 112 -9.10 3.13 12.67
N PRO A 113 -8.02 2.40 12.96
CA PRO A 113 -8.01 1.46 14.06
C PRO A 113 -8.12 2.19 15.40
N PRO A 114 -8.57 1.50 16.46
CA PRO A 114 -8.65 2.08 17.79
C PRO A 114 -7.28 2.65 18.19
N VAL A 115 -7.25 3.95 18.52
CA VAL A 115 -6.02 4.66 18.89
C VAL A 115 -5.50 4.10 20.21
N VAL A 116 -4.50 3.21 20.14
CA VAL A 116 -3.77 2.77 21.33
C VAL A 116 -2.82 3.89 21.73
N LYS A 117 -3.26 4.75 22.67
CA LYS A 117 -2.38 5.76 23.25
C LYS A 117 -1.18 5.06 23.89
N PRO A 118 0.08 5.38 23.50
CA PRO A 118 1.24 4.79 24.14
C PRO A 118 1.19 5.11 25.64
N THR A 119 1.09 4.07 26.46
CA THR A 119 1.06 4.26 27.92
C THR A 119 2.46 4.66 28.36
N ARG A 120 2.62 5.93 28.73
CA ARG A 120 3.89 6.55 29.16
C ARG A 120 4.52 5.94 30.41
N LYS A 121 3.90 4.92 31.01
CA LYS A 121 4.39 4.27 32.22
C LYS A 121 5.49 3.28 31.81
N LYS A 122 6.75 3.66 32.08
CA LYS A 122 7.91 2.75 32.08
C LYS A 122 7.58 1.56 32.98
N ARG A 123 7.06 0.47 32.43
CA ARG A 123 6.92 -0.79 33.15
C ARG A 123 8.33 -1.38 33.25
N LYS A 124 8.80 -1.62 34.48
CA LYS A 124 10.12 -2.19 34.79
C LYS A 124 10.31 -3.64 34.30
N ARG A 125 9.29 -4.23 33.66
CA ARG A 125 9.34 -5.55 33.02
C ARG A 125 8.58 -5.50 31.70
N PRO A 126 9.13 -6.05 30.60
CA PRO A 126 8.39 -6.20 29.36
C PRO A 126 7.28 -7.23 29.62
N VAL A 127 6.08 -6.75 29.91
CA VAL A 127 4.91 -7.61 29.80
C VAL A 127 4.65 -7.67 28.30
N GLN A 128 5.06 -8.76 27.66
CA GLN A 128 4.49 -9.22 26.39
C GLN A 128 2.99 -9.40 26.66
N ARG A 129 2.22 -8.31 26.57
CA ARG A 129 0.79 -8.44 26.37
C ARG A 129 0.67 -8.78 24.91
N ASP A 130 0.47 -10.06 24.62
CA ASP A 130 -0.13 -10.47 23.36
C ASP A 130 -1.34 -9.59 23.16
N ARG A 131 -1.23 -8.67 22.19
CA ARG A 131 -2.36 -7.85 21.80
C ARG A 131 -3.16 -8.70 20.84
N ASP A 132 -4.44 -8.86 21.13
CA ASP A 132 -5.33 -9.53 20.19
C ASP A 132 -5.25 -8.83 18.83
N PRO A 133 -5.15 -9.58 17.73
CA PRO A 133 -5.20 -8.99 16.40
C PRO A 133 -6.54 -8.28 16.23
N PHE A 134 -6.51 -7.10 15.61
CA PHE A 134 -7.72 -6.40 15.19
C PHE A 134 -7.76 -6.34 13.67
N PHE A 135 -8.97 -6.40 13.13
CA PHE A 135 -9.20 -6.27 11.70
C PHE A 135 -9.55 -4.82 11.37
N VAL A 136 -9.07 -4.38 10.21
CA VAL A 136 -9.33 -3.04 9.68
C VAL A 136 -9.88 -3.18 8.27
N GLU A 137 -11.00 -2.53 8.01
CA GLU A 137 -11.57 -2.46 6.68
C GLU A 137 -10.83 -1.43 5.83
N VAL A 138 -10.46 -1.85 4.62
CA VAL A 138 -9.71 -1.06 3.63
C VAL A 138 -10.51 -1.03 2.35
N GLY A 139 -10.63 0.15 1.73
CA GLY A 139 -11.47 0.37 0.54
C GLY A 139 -12.96 0.21 0.80
N TRP A 140 -13.42 0.41 2.04
CA TRP A 140 -14.79 0.14 2.46
C TRP A 140 -15.83 1.09 1.86
N ARG A 141 -15.44 2.31 1.47
CA ARG A 141 -16.30 3.25 0.71
C ARG A 141 -16.11 3.08 -0.78
N VAL A 142 -14.86 2.99 -1.23
CA VAL A 142 -14.52 2.97 -2.66
C VAL A 142 -14.95 1.65 -3.28
N GLY A 143 -14.67 0.51 -2.65
CA GLY A 143 -14.96 -0.83 -3.14
C GLY A 143 -16.44 -1.05 -3.51
N PRO A 144 -17.39 -0.87 -2.58
CA PRO A 144 -18.81 -1.04 -2.87
C PRO A 144 -19.31 -0.12 -3.98
N ARG A 145 -18.82 1.12 -4.04
CA ARG A 145 -19.14 2.05 -5.12
C ARG A 145 -18.61 1.56 -6.47
N LEU A 146 -17.37 1.05 -6.52
CA LEU A 146 -16.81 0.45 -7.75
C LEU A 146 -17.63 -0.74 -8.22
N HIS A 147 -18.05 -1.61 -7.29
CA HIS A 147 -18.89 -2.75 -7.61
C HIS A 147 -20.28 -2.33 -8.11
N ALA A 148 -20.93 -1.36 -7.46
CA ALA A 148 -22.20 -0.81 -7.91
C ALA A 148 -22.08 -0.22 -9.32
N ALA A 149 -21.03 0.55 -9.56
CA ALA A 149 -20.79 1.19 -10.84
C ALA A 149 -20.49 0.19 -11.97
N ARG A 150 -19.72 -0.88 -11.71
CA ARG A 150 -19.48 -1.95 -12.69
C ARG A 150 -20.77 -2.67 -13.07
N ARG A 151 -21.64 -2.97 -12.09
CA ARG A 151 -22.96 -3.57 -12.36
C ARG A 151 -23.82 -2.67 -13.22
N ALA A 152 -23.80 -1.36 -12.97
CA ALA A 152 -24.56 -0.40 -13.75
C ALA A 152 -24.08 -0.28 -15.20
N ALA A 153 -22.76 -0.27 -15.43
CA ALA A 153 -22.21 -0.19 -16.79
C ALA A 153 -22.45 -1.46 -17.62
N GLY A 154 -22.51 -2.63 -16.99
CA GLY A 154 -22.93 -3.87 -17.66
C GLY A 154 -24.31 -3.72 -18.33
N ARG A 155 -25.23 -2.98 -17.69
CA ARG A 155 -26.56 -2.67 -18.24
C ARG A 155 -26.52 -1.76 -19.47
N VAL A 156 -25.52 -0.88 -19.58
CA VAL A 156 -25.37 0.06 -20.70
C VAL A 156 -24.88 -0.66 -21.96
N THR A 157 -24.02 -1.68 -21.81
CA THR A 157 -23.56 -2.52 -22.92
C THR A 157 -24.63 -3.49 -23.47
N GLU A 158 -25.69 -3.76 -22.70
CA GLU A 158 -26.80 -4.63 -23.12
C GLU A 158 -27.97 -3.85 -23.78
N GLY A 159 -27.90 -2.52 -23.86
CA GLY A 159 -28.92 -1.69 -24.50
C GLY A 159 -28.67 -1.47 -26.00
N ASP A 160 -29.73 -1.54 -26.80
CA ASP A 160 -29.81 -1.43 -28.28
C ASP A 160 -29.40 -0.05 -28.87
N GLY A 161 -28.35 0.59 -28.36
CA GLY A 161 -27.85 1.86 -28.86
C GLY A 161 -26.80 1.68 -29.95
N VAL A 162 -27.21 1.80 -31.22
CA VAL A 162 -26.31 1.88 -32.37
C VAL A 162 -25.26 2.99 -32.12
N PRO A 163 -23.94 2.70 -32.11
CA PRO A 163 -22.94 3.73 -31.92
C PRO A 163 -22.87 4.60 -33.18
N SER A 164 -23.44 5.81 -33.14
CA SER A 164 -23.01 6.84 -34.08
C SER A 164 -21.53 7.13 -33.80
N GLY A 165 -20.70 7.08 -34.84
CA GLY A 165 -19.24 6.86 -34.79
C GLY A 165 -18.35 7.90 -34.08
N VAL A 166 -18.89 8.69 -33.16
CA VAL A 166 -18.14 9.73 -32.42
C VAL A 166 -18.27 9.60 -30.90
N GLN A 167 -19.32 8.96 -30.38
CA GLN A 167 -19.59 8.93 -28.94
C GLN A 167 -18.94 7.70 -28.28
N ARG A 168 -17.91 7.94 -27.46
CA ARG A 168 -17.26 6.87 -26.69
C ARG A 168 -18.16 6.44 -25.52
N ALA A 169 -18.39 5.14 -25.38
CA ALA A 169 -19.14 4.57 -24.26
C ALA A 169 -18.58 5.04 -22.89
N PRO A 170 -19.45 5.17 -21.86
CA PRO A 170 -19.00 5.42 -20.51
C PRO A 170 -18.05 4.30 -20.07
N HIS A 171 -16.88 4.67 -19.57
CA HIS A 171 -15.89 3.71 -19.09
C HIS A 171 -15.21 4.21 -17.83
N GLN A 172 -14.75 3.27 -17.01
CA GLN A 172 -14.05 3.56 -15.77
C GLN A 172 -12.55 3.65 -16.00
N ARG A 173 -11.94 4.75 -15.56
CA ARG A 173 -10.47 4.85 -15.44
C ARG A 173 -10.03 4.23 -14.12
N ALA A 174 -8.98 3.42 -14.19
CA ALA A 174 -8.40 2.79 -13.01
C ALA A 174 -7.78 3.82 -12.05
N GLY A 175 -7.89 3.53 -10.76
CA GLY A 175 -7.20 4.28 -9.72
C GLY A 175 -5.70 4.09 -9.84
N HIS A 176 -4.94 5.13 -9.53
CA HIS A 176 -3.48 5.12 -9.65
C HIS A 176 -2.84 6.07 -8.63
N PHE A 177 -1.57 5.85 -8.32
CA PHE A 177 -0.83 6.76 -7.46
C PHE A 177 -0.37 7.98 -8.25
N HIS A 178 -0.55 9.16 -7.67
CA HIS A 178 -0.03 10.41 -8.20
C HIS A 178 0.89 11.07 -7.18
N ARG A 179 2.04 11.55 -7.65
CA ARG A 179 3.05 12.24 -6.84
C ARG A 179 3.00 13.72 -7.15
N TYR A 180 2.97 14.54 -6.11
CA TYR A 180 2.93 15.99 -6.23
C TYR A 180 3.82 16.63 -5.18
N TRP A 181 4.30 17.83 -5.49
CA TRP A 181 5.16 18.60 -4.60
C TRP A 181 4.35 19.67 -3.86
N THR A 182 4.48 19.69 -2.54
CA THR A 182 3.73 20.56 -1.62
C THR A 182 4.68 21.38 -0.73
N GLY A 183 4.07 22.28 0.05
CA GLY A 183 4.77 23.15 0.98
C GLY A 183 5.38 24.39 0.32
N ARG A 184 5.89 25.31 1.17
CA ARG A 184 6.55 26.53 0.72
C ARG A 184 7.77 26.17 -0.13
N LYS A 185 7.81 26.67 -1.37
CA LYS A 185 8.80 26.31 -2.41
C LYS A 185 8.77 24.86 -2.90
N ARG A 186 7.66 24.13 -2.73
CA ARG A 186 7.48 22.76 -3.28
C ARG A 186 8.56 21.78 -2.82
N THR A 187 8.97 21.84 -1.55
CA THR A 187 10.07 21.02 -1.01
C THR A 187 9.64 19.66 -0.48
N GLN A 188 8.34 19.39 -0.37
CA GLN A 188 7.82 18.14 0.20
C GLN A 188 7.09 17.33 -0.88
N GLU A 189 7.61 16.15 -1.19
CA GLU A 189 6.91 15.21 -2.07
C GLU A 189 5.83 14.46 -1.29
N VAL A 190 4.63 14.41 -1.84
CA VAL A 190 3.50 13.68 -1.27
C VAL A 190 2.94 12.74 -2.33
N THR A 191 2.62 11.51 -1.92
CA THR A 191 1.92 10.52 -2.75
C THR A 191 0.45 10.51 -2.33
N MET A 192 -0.45 10.65 -3.32
CA MET A 192 -1.89 10.43 -3.14
C MET A 192 -2.37 9.30 -4.03
N PHE A 193 -3.41 8.62 -3.56
CA PHE A 193 -4.14 7.66 -4.37
C PHE A 193 -5.26 8.39 -5.12
N VAL A 194 -5.20 8.44 -6.45
CA VAL A 194 -6.28 8.94 -7.27
C VAL A 194 -7.32 7.83 -7.39
N GLU A 195 -8.52 8.07 -6.88
CA GLU A 195 -9.60 7.11 -6.94
C GLU A 195 -10.02 6.83 -8.39
N PRO A 196 -10.48 5.60 -8.70
CA PRO A 196 -11.05 5.30 -10.00
C PRO A 196 -12.28 6.18 -10.23
N HIS A 197 -12.46 6.66 -11.46
CA HIS A 197 -13.55 7.56 -11.82
C HIS A 197 -14.09 7.26 -13.21
N TRP A 198 -15.30 7.75 -13.49
CA TRP A 198 -15.96 7.58 -14.78
C TRP A 198 -15.56 8.64 -15.78
N VAL A 199 -15.34 8.19 -17.01
CA VAL A 199 -15.25 9.04 -18.20
C VAL A 199 -16.57 8.91 -18.94
N ASN A 200 -17.08 10.04 -19.44
CA ASN A 200 -18.40 10.15 -20.07
C ASN A 200 -19.55 9.70 -19.15
N PHE A 201 -19.45 10.01 -17.85
CA PHE A 201 -20.45 9.62 -16.85
C PHE A 201 -21.85 10.18 -17.12
N HIS A 202 -21.97 11.27 -17.90
CA HIS A 202 -23.25 11.82 -18.35
C HIS A 202 -24.04 10.86 -19.25
N LEU A 203 -23.42 9.78 -19.74
CA LEU A 203 -24.07 8.70 -20.49
C LEU A 203 -24.52 7.54 -19.60
N LEU A 204 -24.27 7.61 -18.29
CA LEU A 204 -24.76 6.60 -17.35
C LEU A 204 -26.23 6.88 -17.01
N PRO A 205 -27.02 5.83 -16.69
CA PRO A 205 -28.36 5.99 -16.15
C PRO A 205 -28.39 6.88 -14.88
N GLU A 206 -29.48 7.61 -14.66
CA GLU A 206 -29.61 8.57 -13.54
C GLU A 206 -29.53 7.91 -12.14
N ASP A 207 -29.79 6.60 -12.04
CA ASP A 207 -29.69 5.83 -10.80
C ASP A 207 -28.25 5.44 -10.42
N VAL A 208 -27.26 5.82 -11.23
CA VAL A 208 -25.85 5.47 -11.03
C VAL A 208 -25.11 6.64 -10.39
N ASP A 209 -24.65 6.47 -9.15
CA ASP A 209 -23.70 7.40 -8.52
C ASP A 209 -22.34 7.31 -9.26
N PRO A 210 -21.98 8.29 -10.10
CA PRO A 210 -20.72 8.26 -10.79
C PRO A 210 -19.68 8.65 -9.76
N ILE A 211 -18.86 7.69 -9.33
CA ILE A 211 -17.69 7.96 -8.48
C ILE A 211 -16.84 9.03 -9.18
N THR A 212 -17.09 10.29 -8.85
CA THR A 212 -16.52 11.47 -9.48
C THR A 212 -15.93 12.27 -8.35
N THR A 213 -14.81 11.79 -7.85
CA THR A 213 -14.08 12.50 -6.82
C THR A 213 -13.36 13.67 -7.49
N VAL A 214 -14.04 14.81 -7.63
CA VAL A 214 -13.37 16.11 -7.75
C VAL A 214 -12.80 16.36 -6.36
N VAL A 215 -11.51 16.08 -6.16
CA VAL A 215 -10.82 16.48 -4.93
C VAL A 215 -10.58 17.99 -5.06
N PRO A 216 -11.32 18.86 -4.35
CA PRO A 216 -10.95 20.27 -4.31
C PRO A 216 -9.52 20.34 -3.76
N VAL A 217 -8.64 21.04 -4.48
CA VAL A 217 -7.32 21.39 -3.96
C VAL A 217 -7.56 22.31 -2.79
N ASP A 218 -7.57 21.77 -1.57
CA ASP A 218 -7.63 22.57 -0.36
C ASP A 218 -6.31 23.37 -0.25
N PRO A 219 -6.32 24.69 -0.47
CA PRO A 219 -5.11 25.50 -0.41
C PRO A 219 -4.55 25.59 1.02
N GLN A 220 -5.32 25.18 2.03
CA GLN A 220 -4.98 25.18 3.44
C GLN A 220 -4.68 23.78 4.00
N ARG A 221 -4.47 22.75 3.16
CA ARG A 221 -4.05 21.39 3.59
C ARG A 221 -2.62 21.43 4.17
N HIS A 222 -2.52 22.04 5.34
CA HIS A 222 -1.32 22.31 6.09
C HIS A 222 -0.90 21.02 6.78
N ASP A 223 0.23 20.50 6.33
CA ASP A 223 1.07 19.51 7.03
C ASP A 223 0.36 18.20 7.46
N PRO A 224 0.43 17.14 6.64
CA PRO A 224 -0.16 15.84 6.98
C PRO A 224 0.43 15.21 8.26
N LEU A 225 1.61 15.64 8.72
CA LEU A 225 2.21 15.18 9.98
C LEU A 225 1.42 15.68 11.20
N ARG A 226 0.75 16.83 11.09
CA ARG A 226 -0.02 17.43 12.18
C ARG A 226 -1.26 16.61 12.55
N ARG A 227 -1.91 15.95 11.56
CA ARG A 227 -3.03 15.03 11.81
C ARG A 227 -2.60 13.74 12.52
N ARG A 228 -1.38 13.25 12.25
CA ARG A 228 -0.85 12.03 12.86
C ARG A 228 -0.18 12.26 14.24
N GLY A 229 -0.21 13.49 14.75
CA GLY A 229 0.47 13.86 16.01
C GLY A 229 2.00 13.72 15.95
N LEU A 230 2.57 13.52 14.75
CA LEU A 230 3.99 13.36 14.53
C LEU A 230 4.61 14.75 14.36
N ARG A 231 5.51 15.14 15.27
CA ARG A 231 6.31 16.37 15.07
C ARG A 231 7.52 16.02 14.20
N SER A 232 7.83 16.86 13.21
CA SER A 232 9.06 16.69 12.43
C SER A 232 10.28 16.75 13.36
N ARG A 233 11.19 15.78 13.24
CA ARG A 233 12.44 15.72 14.04
C ARG A 233 13.45 16.81 13.67
N THR A 234 13.19 17.62 12.63
CA THR A 234 14.10 18.63 12.11
C THR A 234 14.29 19.86 13.02
N GLY A 235 13.49 20.01 14.08
CA GLY A 235 13.58 21.16 15.00
C GLY A 235 14.70 21.11 16.07
N LYS A 236 15.50 20.05 16.17
CA LYS A 236 16.51 19.91 17.25
C LYS A 236 17.98 20.02 16.82
N LEU A 237 18.28 20.15 15.53
CA LEU A 237 19.66 20.20 15.03
C LEU A 237 20.23 21.61 14.83
N SER A 238 19.45 22.68 15.02
CA SER A 238 19.91 24.07 14.77
C SER A 238 20.45 24.82 16.00
N LYS A 239 20.64 24.18 17.16
CA LYS A 239 21.14 24.84 18.37
C LYS A 239 22.51 24.37 18.89
N ALA A 240 23.23 23.54 18.13
CA ALA A 240 24.51 22.98 18.59
C ALA A 240 25.77 23.48 17.86
N LEU A 241 25.68 24.53 17.01
CA LEU A 241 26.82 25.03 16.23
C LEU A 241 27.01 26.55 16.33
N THR A 242 27.00 27.11 17.55
CA THR A 242 27.27 28.56 17.73
C THR A 242 28.20 28.88 18.91
N TYR A 243 29.11 27.98 19.28
CA TYR A 243 30.25 28.31 20.14
C TYR A 243 31.48 27.50 19.71
N ALA A 244 32.18 28.00 18.69
CA ALA A 244 33.58 27.70 18.39
C ALA A 244 34.05 28.64 17.26
N ALA A 245 34.36 29.88 17.62
CA ALA A 245 35.25 30.79 16.91
C ALA A 245 35.77 31.80 17.93
#